data_AF-A0A510E473-F1
#
_entry.id   AF-A0A510E473-F1
#
_cell.length_a   1.000
_cell.length_b   1.000
_cell.length_c   1.000
_cell.angle_alpha   90.00
_cell.angle_beta   90.00
_cell.angle_gamma   90.00
#
_symmetry.space_group_name_H-M   'P 1'
#
loop_
_entity.id
_entity.type
_entity.pdbx_description
1 polymer ?
#
loop_
_entity_poly.entity_id
_entity_poly.type
_entity_poly.pdbx_seq_one_letter_code
_entity_poly.pdbx_strand_id
1 'polypeptide(L)'
;MRLPTLSVESSMTEIVSAKYKFLILLYQLGGEASWSEIFYKWRTSEISRYADELIAKGLVTDKWEKTKRIFQLTEKGNALVLKILEIENMVAQ
;
A
#
# COMPACT_ATOMS: atom_id res chain seq x y z
N MET A 1 -17.57 15.87 -31.36
CA MET A 1 -17.08 16.38 -30.07
C MET A 1 -17.20 15.25 -29.06
N ARG A 2 -16.09 14.74 -28.50
CA ARG A 2 -16.13 13.70 -27.44
C ARG A 2 -15.72 14.36 -26.12
N LEU A 3 -16.56 14.20 -25.11
CA LEU A 3 -16.37 14.69 -23.75
C LEU A 3 -15.14 14.03 -23.11
N PRO A 4 -14.33 14.75 -22.31
CA PRO A 4 -13.33 14.13 -21.47
C PRO A 4 -14.04 13.34 -20.36
N THR A 5 -13.81 12.03 -20.32
CA THR A 5 -14.11 11.22 -19.13
C THR A 5 -13.23 11.75 -18.01
N LEU A 6 -13.86 12.45 -17.07
CA LEU A 6 -13.27 12.91 -15.81
C LEU A 6 -12.46 11.77 -15.20
N SER A 7 -11.14 11.96 -15.18
CA SER A 7 -10.18 11.06 -14.56
C SER A 7 -10.25 11.27 -13.05
N VAL A 8 -11.25 10.67 -12.42
CA VAL A 8 -11.47 10.71 -10.96
C VAL A 8 -10.36 9.96 -10.21
N GLU A 9 -9.52 9.19 -10.91
CA GLU A 9 -8.34 8.53 -10.34
C GLU A 9 -7.17 9.48 -10.01
N SER A 10 -7.23 10.74 -10.46
CA SER A 10 -6.07 11.63 -10.34
C SER A 10 -5.84 12.21 -8.94
N SER A 11 -6.84 12.21 -8.05
CA SER A 11 -6.75 12.88 -6.75
C SER A 11 -6.21 12.03 -5.59
N MET A 12 -6.11 10.71 -5.75
CA MET A 12 -5.61 9.79 -4.71
C MET A 12 -4.08 9.82 -4.51
N THR A 13 -3.36 10.60 -5.34
CA THR A 13 -1.96 10.31 -5.65
C THR A 13 -0.95 11.32 -5.13
N GLU A 14 -1.37 12.52 -4.72
CA GLU A 14 -0.43 13.63 -4.45
C GLU A 14 0.08 13.67 -3.01
N ILE A 15 -0.65 13.10 -2.03
CA ILE A 15 -0.29 13.20 -0.61
C ILE A 15 0.46 11.95 -0.11
N VAL A 16 0.16 10.77 -0.68
CA VAL A 16 0.73 9.50 -0.22
C VAL A 16 1.88 9.06 -1.12
N SER A 17 3.10 9.17 -0.60
CA SER A 17 4.30 8.68 -1.30
C SER A 17 4.14 7.20 -1.68
N ALA A 18 4.69 6.80 -2.83
CA ALA A 18 4.52 5.46 -3.39
C ALA A 18 4.75 4.33 -2.37
N LYS A 19 5.75 4.43 -1.47
CA LYS A 19 6.02 3.42 -0.43
C LYS A 19 4.83 3.18 0.52
N TYR A 20 4.05 4.21 0.85
CA TYR A 20 2.91 4.08 1.76
C TYR A 20 1.69 3.46 1.07
N LYS A 21 1.64 3.47 -0.27
CA LYS A 21 0.65 2.70 -1.04
C LYS A 21 0.77 1.20 -0.81
N PHE A 22 2.00 0.70 -0.57
CA PHE A 22 2.20 -0.70 -0.18
C PHE A 22 1.48 -1.02 1.13
N LEU A 23 1.63 -0.16 2.15
CA LEU A 23 0.98 -0.35 3.46
C LEU A 23 -0.55 -0.30 3.35
N ILE A 24 -1.07 0.70 2.62
CA ILE A 24 -2.51 0.85 2.41
C ILE A 24 -3.07 -0.36 1.66
N LEU A 25 -2.38 -0.82 0.62
CA LEU A 25 -2.77 -2.01 -0.13
C LEU A 25 -2.80 -3.25 0.76
N LEU A 26 -1.77 -3.44 1.59
CA LEU A 26 -1.72 -4.58 2.52
C LEU A 26 -2.86 -4.51 3.54
N TYR A 27 -3.19 -3.31 4.04
CA TYR A 27 -4.34 -3.09 4.92
C TYR A 27 -5.67 -3.45 4.24
N GLN A 28 -5.88 -2.99 3.00
CA GLN A 28 -7.08 -3.30 2.20
C GLN A 28 -7.24 -4.79 1.90
N LEU A 29 -6.14 -5.56 1.87
CA LEU A 29 -6.14 -7.01 1.71
C LEU A 29 -6.37 -7.78 3.02
N GLY A 30 -6.70 -7.09 4.11
CA GLY A 30 -6.94 -7.71 5.42
C GLY A 30 -5.70 -7.79 6.31
N GLY A 31 -4.63 -7.08 5.95
CA GLY A 31 -3.41 -6.99 6.74
C GLY A 31 -2.39 -8.11 6.49
N GLU A 32 -2.69 -9.08 5.65
CA GLU A 32 -1.78 -10.12 5.19
C GLU A 32 -1.99 -10.39 3.69
N ALA A 33 -0.92 -10.48 2.92
CA ALA A 33 -1.01 -10.79 1.48
C ALA A 33 0.29 -11.39 0.94
N SER A 34 0.19 -12.25 -0.07
CA SER A 34 1.37 -12.74 -0.78
C SER A 34 1.94 -11.69 -1.74
N TRP A 35 3.23 -11.83 -2.05
CA TRP A 35 3.92 -11.04 -3.07
C TRP A 35 3.12 -10.95 -4.38
N SER A 36 2.62 -12.09 -4.85
CA SER A 36 1.89 -12.18 -6.12
C SER A 36 0.59 -11.39 -6.08
N GLU A 37 -0.12 -11.37 -4.95
CA GLU A 37 -1.36 -10.61 -4.78
C GLU A 37 -1.09 -9.10 -4.78
N ILE A 38 -0.04 -8.67 -4.06
CA ILE A 38 0.40 -7.28 -4.02
C ILE A 38 0.82 -6.82 -5.42
N PHE A 39 1.67 -7.59 -6.10
CA PHE A 39 2.16 -7.28 -7.44
C PHE A 39 1.04 -7.27 -8.48
N TYR A 40 0.04 -8.14 -8.36
CA TYR A 40 -1.11 -8.15 -9.25
C TYR A 40 -1.93 -6.85 -9.14
N LYS A 41 -2.10 -6.33 -7.92
CA LYS A 41 -2.86 -5.11 -7.62
C LYS A 41 -2.08 -3.82 -7.92
N TRP A 42 -0.76 -3.86 -7.77
CA TRP A 42 0.10 -2.71 -8.03
C TRP A 42 1.34 -3.18 -8.80
N ARG A 43 1.39 -2.90 -10.11
CA ARG A 43 2.47 -3.38 -10.98
C ARG A 43 3.57 -2.33 -11.11
N THR A 44 4.44 -2.24 -10.11
CA THR A 44 5.63 -1.37 -10.15
C THR A 44 6.91 -2.16 -9.93
N SER A 45 7.97 -1.77 -10.64
CA SER A 45 9.31 -2.36 -10.47
C SER A 45 9.91 -2.06 -9.09
N GLU A 46 9.42 -1.01 -8.43
CA GLU A 46 9.94 -0.53 -7.14
C GLU A 46 9.32 -1.23 -5.92
N ILE A 47 8.37 -2.15 -6.12
CA ILE A 47 7.65 -2.81 -5.01
C ILE A 47 8.59 -3.54 -4.07
N SER A 48 9.66 -4.17 -4.58
CA SER A 48 10.66 -4.85 -3.75
C SER A 48 11.32 -3.86 -2.79
N ARG A 49 11.78 -2.73 -3.33
CA ARG A 49 12.42 -1.68 -2.54
C ARG A 49 11.48 -1.14 -1.47
N TYR A 50 10.22 -0.90 -1.82
CA TYR A 50 9.23 -0.42 -0.85
C TYR A 50 8.94 -1.44 0.24
N ALA A 51 8.80 -2.72 -0.10
CA ALA A 51 8.61 -3.77 0.88
C ALA A 51 9.78 -3.83 1.86
N ASP A 52 11.02 -3.85 1.35
CA ASP A 52 12.22 -3.94 2.17
C ASP A 52 12.41 -2.68 3.04
N GLU A 53 12.11 -1.48 2.55
CA GLU A 53 12.12 -0.25 3.35
C GLU A 53 11.09 -0.27 4.49
N LEU A 54 9.91 -0.85 4.26
CA LEU A 54 8.85 -0.96 5.26
C LEU A 54 9.16 -2.03 6.30
N ILE A 55 9.83 -3.11 5.89
CA ILE A 55 10.35 -4.14 6.79
C ILE A 55 11.44 -3.54 7.68
N ALA A 56 12.40 -2.81 7.11
CA ALA A 56 13.46 -2.14 7.87
C ALA A 56 12.93 -1.14 8.90
N LYS A 57 11.75 -0.56 8.65
CA LYS A 57 11.05 0.34 9.59
C LYS A 57 10.19 -0.38 10.61
N GLY A 58 10.09 -1.71 10.55
CA GLY A 58 9.25 -2.53 11.41
C GLY A 58 7.76 -2.24 11.24
N LEU A 59 7.34 -1.82 10.04
CA LEU A 59 5.93 -1.57 9.71
C LEU A 59 5.28 -2.81 9.08
N VAL A 60 6.07 -3.60 8.36
CA VAL A 60 5.69 -4.86 7.72
C VAL A 60 6.65 -5.95 8.19
N THR A 61 6.15 -7.17 8.31
CA THR A 61 6.97 -8.38 8.45
C THR A 61 6.75 -9.27 7.25
N ASP A 62 7.73 -10.09 6.90
CA ASP A 62 7.58 -11.13 5.89
C ASP A 62 7.95 -12.52 6.41
N LYS A 63 7.28 -13.51 5.86
CA LYS A 63 7.55 -14.94 6.08
C LYS A 63 7.50 -15.67 4.75
N TRP A 64 8.24 -16.76 4.66
CA TRP A 64 8.17 -17.66 3.51
C TRP A 64 7.23 -18.84 3.84
N GLU A 65 6.16 -18.95 3.08
CA GLU A 65 5.24 -20.09 3.11
C GLU A 65 5.40 -20.92 1.84
N LYS A 66 6.10 -22.06 1.95
CA LYS A 66 6.50 -22.91 0.82
C LYS A 66 7.31 -22.11 -0.21
N THR A 67 6.69 -21.68 -1.30
CA THR A 67 7.30 -20.91 -2.39
C THR A 67 6.80 -19.47 -2.46
N LYS A 68 5.92 -19.07 -1.53
CA LYS A 68 5.32 -17.73 -1.50
C LYS A 68 5.94 -16.90 -0.39
N ARG A 69 6.38 -15.68 -0.72
CA ARG A 69 6.72 -14.65 0.26
C ARG A 69 5.41 -13.96 0.68
N ILE A 70 5.07 -14.06 1.95
CA ILE A 70 3.86 -13.48 2.54
C ILE A 70 4.26 -12.30 3.39
N PHE A 71 3.54 -11.18 3.23
CA PHE A 71 3.74 -9.95 3.98
C PHE A 71 2.58 -9.77 4.95
N GLN A 72 2.88 -9.25 6.12
CA GLN A 72 1.91 -8.97 7.17
C GLN A 72 2.15 -7.59 7.77
N LEU A 73 1.08 -6.85 8.03
CA LEU A 73 1.16 -5.60 8.78
C LEU A 73 1.47 -5.89 10.24
N THR A 74 2.42 -5.11 10.77
CA THR A 74 2.61 -5.00 12.21
C THR A 74 1.56 -4.08 12.82
N GLU A 75 1.43 -4.09 14.15
CA GLU A 75 0.61 -3.09 14.87
C GLU A 75 1.04 -1.65 14.55
N LYS A 76 2.35 -1.39 14.43
CA LYS A 76 2.90 -0.09 14.06
C LYS A 76 2.53 0.30 12.63
N GLY A 77 2.60 -0.65 11.70
CA GLY A 77 2.17 -0.48 10.32
C GLY A 77 0.70 -0.14 10.22
N ASN A 78 -0.14 -0.90 10.95
CA ASN A 78 -1.58 -0.67 11.01
C ASN A 78 -1.92 0.73 11.55
N ALA A 79 -1.32 1.11 12.67
CA ALA A 79 -1.53 2.44 13.26
C ALA A 79 -1.11 3.57 12.32
N LEU A 80 -0.02 3.38 11.56
CA LEU A 80 0.41 4.35 10.56
C LEU A 80 -0.57 4.47 9.39
N VAL A 81 -1.08 3.33 8.87
CA VAL A 81 -2.08 3.34 7.81
C VAL A 81 -3.33 4.10 8.25
N LEU A 82 -3.83 3.84 9.45
CA LEU A 82 -5.01 4.55 9.98
C LEU A 82 -4.80 6.06 10.03
N LYS A 83 -3.61 6.52 10.48
CA LYS A 83 -3.27 7.95 10.46
C LYS A 83 -3.21 8.54 9.05
N ILE A 84 -2.68 7.79 8.09
CA ILE A 84 -2.63 8.23 6.69
C ILE A 84 -4.06 8.40 6.15
N LEU A 85 -4.92 7.41 6.38
CA LEU A 85 -6.33 7.46 5.97
C LEU A 85 -7.11 8.59 6.66
N GLU A 86 -6.82 8.86 7.93
CA GLU A 86 -7.40 9.99 8.67
C GLU A 86 -7.01 11.33 8.03
N ILE A 87 -5.73 11.53 7.74
CA ILE A 87 -5.22 12.73 7.06
C ILE A 87 -5.85 12.87 5.67
N GLU A 88 -5.97 11.78 4.91
CA GLU A 88 -6.65 11.79 3.60
C GLU A 88 -8.11 12.25 3.71
N ASN A 89 -8.84 11.75 4.71
CA ASN A 89 -10.24 12.15 4.93
C ASN A 89 -10.36 13.62 5.34
N MET A 90 -9.40 14.17 6.10
CA MET A 90 -9.41 15.58 6.49
C MET A 90 -9.09 16.53 5.34
N VAL A 91 -8.24 16.13 4.40
CA VAL A 91 -7.87 16.96 3.24
C VAL A 91 -8.92 16.90 2.12
N ALA A 92 -9.73 15.84 2.09
CA ALA A 92 -10.83 15.70 1.13
C ALA A 92 -12.10 16.49 1.49
N GLN A 93 -12.15 17.12 2.68
CA GLN A 93 -13.24 17.98 3.16
C GLN A 93 -12.93 19.46 2.92
#